data_AF-A0A511QXH2-F1
#
_entry.id   AF-A0A511QXH2-F1
#
_cell.length_a   1.000
_cell.length_b   1.000
_cell.length_c   1.000
_cell.angle_alpha   90.00
_cell.angle_beta   90.00
_cell.angle_gamma   90.00
#
_symmetry.space_group_name_H-M   'P 1'
#
loop_
_entity.id
_entity.type
_entity.pdbx_description
1 polymer ?
#
loop_
_entity_poly.entity_id
_entity_poly.type
_entity_poly.pdbx_seq_one_letter_code
_entity_poly.pdbx_strand_id
1 'polypeptide(L)'
;MMTENMLIAVARGEFQDPLWVNHLLHHFADYYFVALEAYEQDPATAPPVWQMAHDCCKSPRLKALQNLLLGVNAHINYDLVFALSDVLQDEWEALSPQQREVRYADHCKVNVVIARTVDSVQDQVIERYDPEMDLVDKLMGSLDEWLISRLIASWRDQVWRNAIDRVVASQAERASLTQKVEKACLEIANSILFKQ
;
A
#
# COMPACT_ATOMS: atom_id res chain seq x y z
N MET A 1 0.90 -5.59 -14.08
CA MET A 1 -0.29 -4.76 -13.80
C MET A 1 0.04 -3.49 -13.01
N MET A 2 0.08 -3.44 -11.67
CA MET A 2 0.23 -2.15 -10.97
C MET A 2 1.62 -1.51 -11.14
N THR A 3 2.71 -2.26 -10.91
CA THR A 3 4.09 -1.77 -11.13
C THR A 3 4.31 -1.32 -12.57
N GLU A 4 3.78 -2.08 -13.53
CA GLU A 4 3.84 -1.75 -14.96
C GLU A 4 3.08 -0.46 -15.29
N ASN A 5 1.85 -0.29 -14.79
CA ASN A 5 1.07 0.93 -14.99
C ASN A 5 1.76 2.15 -14.36
N MET A 6 2.46 1.97 -13.24
CA MET A 6 3.30 3.02 -12.65
C MET A 6 4.48 3.39 -13.55
N LEU A 7 5.23 2.40 -14.04
CA LEU A 7 6.34 2.64 -14.96
C LEU A 7 5.89 3.34 -16.24
N ILE A 8 4.72 2.97 -16.77
CA ILE A 8 4.10 3.64 -17.92
C ILE A 8 3.75 5.10 -17.58
N ALA A 9 3.12 5.36 -16.42
CA ALA A 9 2.77 6.72 -16.01
C ALA A 9 4.01 7.61 -15.79
N VAL A 10 5.08 7.05 -15.22
CA VAL A 10 6.40 7.71 -15.10
C VAL A 10 6.96 8.03 -16.48
N ALA A 11 6.99 7.05 -17.39
CA ALA A 11 7.50 7.25 -18.76
C ALA A 11 6.68 8.26 -19.59
N ARG A 12 5.39 8.42 -19.28
CA ARG A 12 4.49 9.41 -19.90
C ARG A 12 4.63 10.82 -19.30
N GLY A 13 5.46 11.01 -18.28
CA GLY A 13 5.64 12.30 -17.61
C GLY A 13 4.39 12.76 -16.86
N GLU A 14 3.61 11.83 -16.30
CA GLU A 14 2.39 12.17 -15.54
C GLU A 14 2.68 12.78 -14.16
N PHE A 15 3.95 12.75 -13.71
CA PHE A 15 4.43 13.24 -12.42
C PHE A 15 5.32 14.46 -12.59
N GLN A 16 5.33 15.33 -11.58
CA GLN A 16 6.16 16.54 -11.56
C GLN A 16 7.63 16.21 -11.33
N ASP A 17 7.93 15.22 -10.47
CA ASP A 17 9.26 14.64 -10.28
C ASP A 17 9.23 13.13 -10.56
N PRO A 18 9.34 12.72 -11.84
CA PRO A 18 9.30 11.31 -12.23
C PRO A 18 10.49 10.51 -11.68
N LEU A 19 11.64 11.14 -11.42
CA LEU A 19 12.81 10.45 -10.87
C LEU A 19 12.58 10.07 -9.41
N TRP A 20 12.03 11.00 -8.62
CA TRP A 20 11.66 10.73 -7.24
C TRP A 20 10.58 9.66 -7.14
N VAL A 21 9.51 9.74 -7.95
CA VAL A 21 8.46 8.71 -7.97
C VAL A 21 9.02 7.35 -8.35
N ASN A 22 9.92 7.29 -9.33
CA ASN A 22 10.56 6.03 -9.73
C ASN A 22 11.45 5.46 -8.62
N HIS A 23 12.21 6.31 -7.91
CA HIS A 23 13.01 5.86 -6.77
C HIS A 23 12.13 5.29 -5.65
N LEU A 24 11.07 6.01 -5.27
CA LEU A 24 10.08 5.54 -4.29
C LEU A 24 9.43 4.22 -4.73
N LEU A 25 9.07 4.07 -6.02
CA LEU A 25 8.44 2.84 -6.53
C LEU A 25 9.33 1.61 -6.33
N HIS A 26 10.63 1.72 -6.60
CA HIS A 26 11.57 0.61 -6.43
C HIS A 26 11.78 0.30 -4.95
N HIS A 27 12.05 1.32 -4.14
CA HIS A 27 12.24 1.15 -2.70
C HIS A 27 11.00 0.55 -2.02
N PHE A 28 9.81 0.98 -2.45
CA PHE A 28 8.54 0.42 -1.98
C PHE A 28 8.35 -1.05 -2.37
N ALA A 29 8.78 -1.46 -3.56
CA ALA A 29 8.74 -2.86 -3.97
C ALA A 29 9.71 -3.72 -3.14
N ASP A 30 10.89 -3.20 -2.81
CA ASP A 30 11.88 -3.91 -2.00
C ASP A 30 11.32 -4.29 -0.62
N TYR A 31 10.53 -3.41 0.02
CA TYR A 31 9.87 -3.73 1.30
C TYR A 31 9.00 -4.99 1.24
N TYR A 32 8.25 -5.19 0.16
CA TYR A 32 7.45 -6.41 -0.02
C TYR A 32 8.35 -7.65 -0.13
N PHE A 33 9.39 -7.59 -0.95
CA PHE A 33 10.27 -8.73 -1.16
C PHE A 33 11.08 -9.07 0.09
N VAL A 34 11.54 -8.08 0.84
CA VAL A 34 12.20 -8.27 2.14
C VAL A 34 11.26 -8.93 3.14
N ALA A 35 10.00 -8.46 3.23
CA ALA A 35 9.02 -9.06 4.13
C ALA A 35 8.67 -10.50 3.73
N LEU A 36 8.55 -10.77 2.43
CA LEU A 36 8.30 -12.11 1.89
C LEU A 36 9.48 -13.05 2.19
N GLU A 37 10.71 -12.62 1.90
CA GLU A 37 11.92 -13.40 2.16
C GLU A 37 12.05 -13.72 3.66
N ALA A 38 11.84 -12.72 4.52
CA ALA A 38 11.84 -12.92 5.97
C ALA A 38 10.80 -13.98 6.38
N TYR A 39 9.58 -13.90 5.83
CA TYR A 39 8.52 -14.85 6.15
C TYR A 39 8.82 -16.28 5.66
N GLU A 40 9.43 -16.42 4.48
CA GLU A 40 9.80 -17.71 3.92
C GLU A 40 10.97 -18.37 4.66
N GLN A 41 11.93 -17.58 5.16
CA GLN A 41 13.07 -18.06 5.94
C GLN A 41 12.66 -18.42 7.38
N ASP A 42 12.01 -17.49 8.08
CA ASP A 42 11.45 -17.69 9.42
C ASP A 42 10.27 -16.72 9.63
N PRO A 43 9.01 -17.22 9.61
CA PRO A 43 7.82 -16.39 9.80
C PRO A 43 7.90 -15.45 11.00
N ALA A 44 8.56 -15.82 12.09
CA ALA A 44 8.65 -14.99 13.29
C ALA A 44 9.44 -13.69 13.09
N THR A 45 10.25 -13.61 12.02
CA THR A 45 11.12 -12.46 11.71
C THR A 45 10.48 -11.45 10.76
N ALA A 46 9.42 -11.83 10.04
CA ALA A 46 8.69 -10.92 9.17
C ALA A 46 7.91 -9.87 9.98
N PRO A 47 7.55 -8.71 9.40
CA PRO A 47 6.65 -7.77 10.07
C PRO A 47 5.32 -8.44 10.48
N PRO A 48 4.80 -8.22 11.69
CA PRO A 48 3.59 -8.89 12.18
C PRO A 48 2.36 -8.78 11.25
N VAL A 49 2.20 -7.65 10.56
CA VAL A 49 1.11 -7.48 9.58
C VAL A 49 1.29 -8.41 8.36
N TRP A 50 2.53 -8.61 7.89
CA TRP A 50 2.85 -9.52 6.80
C TRP A 50 2.75 -10.98 7.24
N GLN A 51 3.16 -11.30 8.48
CA GLN A 51 2.93 -12.62 9.07
C GLN A 51 1.44 -12.97 9.01
N MET A 52 0.58 -12.06 9.51
CA MET A 52 -0.87 -12.25 9.50
C MET A 52 -1.42 -12.43 8.09
N ALA A 53 -1.00 -11.59 7.12
CA ALA A 53 -1.45 -11.69 5.74
C ALA A 53 -1.09 -13.05 5.11
N HIS A 54 0.16 -13.50 5.26
CA HIS A 54 0.61 -14.78 4.70
C HIS A 54 0.01 -16.00 5.41
N ASP A 55 -0.15 -15.96 6.74
CA ASP A 55 -0.80 -17.02 7.50
C ASP A 55 -2.27 -17.17 7.09
N CYS A 56 -2.96 -16.05 6.87
CA CYS A 56 -4.34 -16.02 6.41
C CYS A 56 -4.50 -16.65 5.01
N CYS A 57 -3.56 -16.41 4.09
CA CYS A 57 -3.56 -17.03 2.76
C CYS A 57 -3.49 -18.58 2.81
N LYS A 58 -2.98 -19.17 3.90
CA LYS A 58 -2.96 -20.63 4.08
C LYS A 58 -4.30 -21.21 4.54
N SER A 59 -5.24 -20.37 4.96
CA SER A 59 -6.56 -20.79 5.44
C SER A 59 -7.54 -20.99 4.27
N PRO A 60 -8.09 -22.19 4.07
CA PRO A 60 -9.06 -22.44 2.99
C PRO A 60 -10.44 -21.79 3.26
N ARG A 61 -10.63 -21.13 4.41
CA ARG A 61 -11.90 -20.51 4.81
C ARG A 61 -12.01 -19.04 4.39
N LEU A 62 -10.90 -18.40 3.99
CA LEU A 62 -10.90 -17.00 3.61
C LEU A 62 -11.15 -16.85 2.11
N LYS A 63 -11.98 -15.87 1.76
CA LYS A 63 -12.26 -15.53 0.36
C LYS A 63 -11.05 -14.86 -0.29
N ALA A 64 -10.94 -14.97 -1.62
CA ALA A 64 -9.87 -14.35 -2.39
C ALA A 64 -9.76 -12.84 -2.13
N LEU A 65 -10.91 -12.15 -2.03
CA LEU A 65 -10.97 -10.72 -1.71
C LEU A 65 -10.40 -10.39 -0.32
N GLN A 66 -10.61 -11.24 0.69
CA GLN A 66 -10.07 -11.00 2.04
C GLN A 66 -8.54 -11.12 2.03
N ASN A 67 -8.01 -12.17 1.38
CA ASN A 67 -6.57 -12.34 1.22
C ASN A 67 -5.93 -11.17 0.47
N LEU A 68 -6.58 -10.70 -0.60
CA LEU A 68 -6.15 -9.52 -1.34
C LEU A 68 -6.11 -8.27 -0.45
N LEU A 69 -7.20 -7.99 0.29
CA LEU A 69 -7.26 -6.81 1.16
C LEU A 69 -6.24 -6.86 2.31
N LEU A 70 -5.92 -8.05 2.84
CA LEU A 70 -4.86 -8.20 3.85
C LEU A 70 -3.49 -7.86 3.27
N GLY A 71 -3.17 -8.33 2.07
CA GLY A 71 -1.93 -7.99 1.37
C GLY A 71 -1.84 -6.50 1.01
N VAL A 72 -2.92 -5.92 0.49
CA VAL A 72 -3.00 -4.48 0.18
C VAL A 72 -2.86 -3.64 1.46
N ASN A 73 -3.46 -4.08 2.57
CA ASN A 73 -3.29 -3.41 3.86
C ASN A 73 -1.83 -3.43 4.33
N ALA A 74 -1.17 -4.60 4.31
CA ALA A 74 0.24 -4.71 4.69
C ALA A 74 1.11 -3.82 3.80
N HIS A 75 0.94 -3.93 2.48
CA HIS A 75 1.77 -3.17 1.54
C HIS A 75 1.50 -1.66 1.60
N ILE A 76 0.24 -1.20 1.59
CA ILE A 76 -0.05 0.24 1.58
C ILE A 76 0.11 0.86 2.96
N ASN A 77 -0.46 0.28 4.02
CA ASN A 77 -0.50 0.95 5.32
C ASN A 77 0.77 0.77 6.15
N TYR A 78 1.52 -0.31 5.92
CA TYR A 78 2.78 -0.57 6.62
C TYR A 78 3.98 -0.17 5.75
N ASP A 79 4.26 -0.90 4.67
CA ASP A 79 5.50 -0.72 3.89
C ASP A 79 5.64 0.70 3.35
N LEU A 80 4.57 1.30 2.82
CA LEU A 80 4.65 2.62 2.17
C LEU A 80 5.00 3.73 3.17
N VAL A 81 4.63 3.58 4.45
CA VAL A 81 5.03 4.53 5.49
C VAL A 81 6.55 4.54 5.62
N PHE A 82 7.16 3.37 5.71
CA PHE A 82 8.59 3.23 5.89
C PHE A 82 9.35 3.58 4.60
N ALA A 83 8.86 3.14 3.45
CA ALA A 83 9.45 3.49 2.16
C ALA A 83 9.46 5.02 1.92
N LEU A 84 8.34 5.71 2.20
CA LEU A 84 8.28 7.18 2.12
C LEU A 84 9.20 7.83 3.15
N SER A 85 9.22 7.34 4.39
CA SER A 85 10.10 7.89 5.41
C SER A 85 11.57 7.80 4.99
N ASP A 86 12.02 6.66 4.47
CA ASP A 86 13.41 6.45 4.07
C ASP A 86 13.81 7.39 2.94
N VAL A 87 13.02 7.48 1.87
CA VAL A 87 13.36 8.33 0.71
C VAL A 87 13.27 9.82 1.02
N LEU A 88 12.42 10.23 1.97
CA LEU A 88 12.27 11.63 2.35
C LEU A 88 13.23 12.05 3.45
N GLN A 89 13.63 11.15 4.35
CA GLN A 89 14.40 11.48 5.55
C GLN A 89 15.67 12.27 5.25
N ASP A 90 16.38 11.91 4.18
CA ASP A 90 17.67 12.53 3.85
C ASP A 90 17.53 13.86 3.08
N GLU A 91 16.40 14.10 2.40
CA GLU A 91 16.18 15.33 1.62
C GLU A 91 15.26 16.34 2.32
N TRP A 92 14.41 15.92 3.27
CA TRP A 92 13.26 16.70 3.74
C TRP A 92 13.62 18.09 4.28
N GLU A 93 14.69 18.20 5.06
CA GLU A 93 15.15 19.47 5.63
C GLU A 93 15.62 20.46 4.56
N ALA A 94 16.19 19.95 3.45
CA ALA A 94 16.70 20.76 2.35
C ALA A 94 15.61 21.19 1.35
N LEU A 95 14.47 20.48 1.30
CA LEU A 95 13.38 20.82 0.41
C LEU A 95 12.70 22.15 0.81
N SER A 96 12.47 23.01 -0.18
CA SER A 96 11.60 24.17 -0.03
C SER A 96 10.14 23.75 0.22
N PRO A 97 9.27 24.64 0.76
CA PRO A 97 7.84 24.36 0.88
C PRO A 97 7.20 23.91 -0.43
N GLN A 98 7.57 24.55 -1.55
CA GLN A 98 7.06 24.21 -2.88
C GLN A 98 7.51 22.81 -3.31
N GLN A 99 8.76 22.41 -3.03
CA GLN A 99 9.23 21.06 -3.35
C GLN A 99 8.51 20.01 -2.51
N ARG A 100 8.23 20.29 -1.23
CA ARG A 100 7.44 19.38 -0.37
C ARG A 100 6.00 19.23 -0.88
N GLU A 101 5.40 20.31 -1.37
CA GLU A 101 4.09 20.27 -2.04
C GLU A 101 4.13 19.40 -3.31
N VAL A 102 5.19 19.50 -4.10
CA VAL A 102 5.41 18.63 -5.28
C VAL A 102 5.47 17.15 -4.88
N ARG A 103 6.23 16.81 -3.82
CA ARG A 103 6.31 15.43 -3.30
C ARG A 103 4.94 14.89 -2.91
N TYR A 104 4.15 15.70 -2.21
CA TYR A 104 2.80 15.31 -1.82
C TYR A 104 1.85 15.19 -3.02
N ALA A 105 1.94 16.11 -3.98
CA ALA A 105 1.13 16.09 -5.19
C ALA A 105 1.42 14.83 -6.03
N ASP A 106 2.69 14.46 -6.19
CA ASP A 106 3.07 13.24 -6.90
C ASP A 106 2.66 11.97 -6.15
N HIS A 107 2.77 11.94 -4.81
CA HIS A 107 2.21 10.86 -3.99
C HIS A 107 0.70 10.72 -4.21
N CYS A 108 -0.05 11.82 -4.23
CA CYS A 108 -1.48 11.83 -4.49
C CYS A 108 -1.82 11.43 -5.93
N LYS A 109 -0.98 11.79 -6.90
CA LYS A 109 -1.18 11.46 -8.32
C LYS A 109 -1.20 9.97 -8.56
N VAL A 110 -0.48 9.17 -7.76
CA VAL A 110 -0.53 7.71 -7.84
C VAL A 110 -1.93 7.15 -7.59
N ASN A 111 -2.78 7.82 -6.80
CA ASN A 111 -4.19 7.41 -6.61
C ASN A 111 -4.94 7.34 -7.94
N VAL A 112 -4.61 8.23 -8.88
CA VAL A 112 -5.20 8.25 -10.23
C VAL A 112 -4.72 7.04 -11.04
N VAL A 113 -3.47 6.65 -10.89
CA VAL A 113 -2.92 5.44 -11.55
C VAL A 113 -3.55 4.17 -10.96
N ILE A 114 -3.70 4.12 -9.64
CA ILE A 114 -4.37 3.01 -8.94
C ILE A 114 -5.81 2.89 -9.43
N ALA A 115 -6.58 3.98 -9.44
CA ALA A 115 -7.98 3.97 -9.86
C ALA A 115 -8.19 3.43 -11.28
N ARG A 116 -7.25 3.69 -12.20
CA ARG A 116 -7.28 3.14 -13.58
C ARG A 116 -6.90 1.64 -13.65
N THR A 117 -6.36 1.09 -12.58
CA THR A 117 -5.84 -0.28 -12.51
C THR A 117 -6.77 -1.21 -11.73
N VAL A 118 -7.71 -0.67 -10.94
CA VAL A 118 -8.62 -1.47 -10.10
C VAL A 118 -9.40 -2.47 -10.95
N ASP A 119 -9.98 -2.03 -12.05
CA ASP A 119 -10.74 -2.86 -13.00
C ASP A 119 -9.91 -4.08 -13.43
N SER A 120 -8.66 -3.85 -13.85
CA SER A 120 -7.77 -4.93 -14.30
C SER A 120 -7.37 -5.91 -13.19
N VAL A 121 -7.30 -5.48 -11.93
CA VAL A 121 -6.97 -6.36 -10.80
C VAL A 121 -8.16 -7.25 -10.45
N GLN A 122 -9.37 -6.71 -10.52
CA GLN A 122 -10.59 -7.43 -10.24
C GLN A 122 -10.82 -8.57 -11.24
N ASP A 123 -10.78 -8.27 -12.54
CA ASP A 123 -10.94 -9.24 -13.63
C ASP A 123 -9.91 -10.39 -13.55
N GLN A 124 -8.64 -10.06 -13.28
CA GLN A 124 -7.56 -11.04 -13.41
C GLN A 124 -7.24 -11.82 -12.13
N VAL A 125 -7.55 -11.25 -10.95
CA VAL A 125 -7.17 -11.82 -9.65
C VAL A 125 -8.37 -12.30 -8.85
N ILE A 126 -9.53 -11.63 -8.89
CA ILE A 126 -10.67 -12.03 -8.07
C ILE A 126 -11.50 -13.09 -8.81
N GLU A 127 -11.93 -12.80 -10.04
CA GLU A 127 -12.80 -13.70 -10.82
C GLU A 127 -12.17 -15.09 -11.06
N ARG A 128 -10.85 -15.15 -11.23
CA ARG A 128 -10.11 -16.40 -11.43
C ARG A 128 -10.21 -17.36 -10.25
N TYR A 129 -10.34 -16.84 -9.02
CA TYR A 129 -10.25 -17.64 -7.80
C TYR A 129 -11.57 -17.73 -7.02
N ASP A 130 -12.56 -16.89 -7.34
CA ASP A 130 -13.89 -16.91 -6.71
C ASP A 130 -15.01 -16.64 -7.75
N PRO A 131 -15.42 -17.67 -8.53
CA PRO A 131 -16.40 -17.50 -9.60
C PRO A 131 -17.79 -17.07 -9.12
N GLU A 132 -18.11 -17.25 -7.84
CA GLU A 132 -19.40 -16.82 -7.26
C GLU A 132 -19.45 -15.29 -7.09
N MET A 133 -18.30 -14.63 -6.99
CA MET A 133 -18.19 -13.16 -6.89
C MET A 133 -18.46 -12.45 -8.23
N ASP A 134 -18.32 -13.14 -9.38
CA ASP A 134 -18.61 -12.62 -10.72
C ASP A 134 -20.07 -12.11 -10.86
N LEU A 135 -21.02 -12.76 -10.17
CA LEU A 135 -22.43 -12.34 -10.18
C LEU A 135 -22.67 -11.05 -9.37
N VAL A 136 -21.99 -10.91 -8.24
CA VAL A 136 -22.08 -9.71 -7.37
C VAL A 136 -21.42 -8.53 -8.08
N ASP A 137 -20.31 -8.78 -8.75
CA ASP A 137 -19.57 -7.78 -9.52
C ASP A 137 -20.39 -7.20 -10.66
N LYS A 138 -21.03 -8.04 -11.49
CA LYS A 138 -21.94 -7.59 -12.54
C LYS A 138 -23.10 -6.71 -12.05
N LEU A 139 -23.43 -6.79 -10.76
CA LEU A 139 -24.47 -5.98 -10.11
C LEU A 139 -23.94 -4.68 -9.47
N MET A 140 -22.68 -4.63 -9.03
CA MET A 140 -22.11 -3.53 -8.24
C MET A 140 -20.87 -2.85 -8.87
N GLY A 141 -20.28 -3.40 -9.94
CA GLY A 141 -18.93 -3.13 -10.46
C GLY A 141 -18.37 -1.73 -10.22
N SER A 142 -18.83 -0.75 -11.00
CA SER A 142 -18.30 0.64 -10.89
C SER A 142 -18.46 1.31 -9.52
N LEU A 143 -19.42 0.88 -8.68
CA LEU A 143 -19.61 1.41 -7.34
C LEU A 143 -18.57 0.83 -6.36
N ASP A 144 -18.31 -0.47 -6.44
CA ASP A 144 -17.31 -1.14 -5.61
C ASP A 144 -15.89 -0.71 -5.98
N GLU A 145 -15.58 -0.55 -7.26
CA GLU A 145 -14.30 0.01 -7.75
C GLU A 145 -14.04 1.42 -7.21
N TRP A 146 -15.07 2.27 -7.24
CA TRP A 146 -15.00 3.63 -6.71
C TRP A 146 -14.80 3.64 -5.19
N LEU A 147 -15.50 2.76 -4.46
CA LEU A 147 -15.35 2.62 -3.01
C LEU A 147 -13.94 2.15 -2.63
N ILE A 148 -13.39 1.15 -3.33
CA ILE A 148 -12.03 0.64 -3.13
C ILE A 148 -11.00 1.74 -3.43
N SER A 149 -11.16 2.45 -4.55
CA SER A 149 -10.27 3.56 -4.90
C SER A 149 -10.28 4.67 -3.85
N ARG A 150 -11.46 5.02 -3.32
CA ARG A 150 -11.60 6.01 -2.24
C ARG A 150 -11.00 5.52 -0.93
N LEU A 151 -11.17 4.24 -0.59
CA LEU A 151 -10.55 3.63 0.58
C LEU A 151 -9.02 3.69 0.48
N ILE A 152 -8.45 3.29 -0.66
CA ILE A 152 -7.01 3.33 -0.90
C ILE A 152 -6.48 4.78 -0.85
N ALA A 153 -7.18 5.73 -1.45
CA ALA A 153 -6.79 7.14 -1.39
C ALA A 153 -6.78 7.66 0.06
N SER A 154 -7.79 7.29 0.86
CA SER A 154 -7.86 7.61 2.29
C SER A 154 -6.72 7.00 3.09
N TRP A 155 -6.38 5.74 2.82
CA TRP A 155 -5.22 5.07 3.43
C TRP A 155 -3.91 5.78 3.07
N ARG A 156 -3.73 6.11 1.79
CA ARG A 156 -2.52 6.80 1.31
C ARG A 156 -2.34 8.19 1.89
N ASP A 157 -3.42 8.92 2.16
CA ASP A 157 -3.36 10.19 2.90
C ASP A 157 -2.86 9.98 4.34
N GLN A 158 -3.39 8.98 5.05
CA GLN A 158 -2.92 8.64 6.40
C GLN A 158 -1.45 8.18 6.40
N VAL A 159 -1.06 7.40 5.40
CA VAL A 159 0.32 6.94 5.20
C VAL A 159 1.26 8.13 5.02
N TRP A 160 0.89 9.12 4.20
CA TRP A 160 1.68 10.33 4.03
C TRP A 160 1.90 11.04 5.37
N ARG A 161 0.82 11.24 6.14
CA ARG A 161 0.91 11.88 7.47
C ARG A 161 1.85 11.10 8.40
N ASN A 162 1.69 9.77 8.48
CA ASN A 162 2.56 8.92 9.30
C ASN A 162 4.03 8.97 8.86
N ALA A 163 4.29 9.01 7.55
CA ALA A 163 5.63 9.09 7.01
C ALA A 163 6.30 10.42 7.35
N ILE A 164 5.58 11.54 7.21
CA ILE A 164 6.10 12.87 7.57
C ILE A 164 6.35 12.97 9.08
N ASP A 165 5.41 12.48 9.91
CA ASP A 165 5.60 12.45 11.37
C ASP A 165 6.90 11.73 11.74
N ARG A 166 7.23 10.63 11.05
CA ARG A 166 8.48 9.89 11.26
C ARG A 166 9.72 10.62 10.77
N VAL A 167 9.62 11.29 9.63
CA VAL A 167 10.72 12.06 9.03
C VAL A 167 11.15 13.19 9.97
N VAL A 168 10.18 13.93 10.51
CA VAL A 168 10.45 15.08 11.41
C VAL A 168 10.68 14.69 12.87
N ALA A 169 10.33 13.46 13.25
CA ALA A 169 10.54 12.95 14.60
C ALA A 169 12.02 12.69 14.90
N SER A 170 12.38 12.85 16.18
CA SER A 170 13.69 12.43 16.67
C SER A 170 13.86 10.91 16.59
N GLN A 171 15.12 10.45 16.61
CA GLN A 171 15.42 9.01 16.59
C GLN A 171 14.76 8.23 17.73
N ALA A 172 14.59 8.86 18.91
CA ALA A 172 13.93 8.26 20.06
C ALA A 172 12.42 8.07 19.86
N GLU A 173 11.77 8.97 19.11
CA GLU A 173 10.32 8.95 18.87
C GLU A 173 9.93 8.00 17.74
N ARG A 174 10.83 7.77 16.77
CA ARG A 174 10.59 6.90 15.61
C ARG A 174 10.18 5.48 15.99
N ALA A 175 10.73 4.91 17.06
CA ALA A 175 10.34 3.60 17.55
C ALA A 175 8.87 3.55 17.98
N SER A 176 8.38 4.59 18.68
CA SER A 176 6.97 4.69 19.06
C SER A 176 6.06 4.85 17.84
N LEU A 177 6.48 5.62 16.84
CA LEU A 177 5.74 5.79 15.60
C LEU A 177 5.66 4.48 14.79
N THR A 178 6.74 3.70 14.72
CA THR A 178 6.74 2.35 14.13
C THR A 178 5.67 1.47 14.79
N GLN A 179 5.64 1.43 16.12
CA GLN A 179 4.64 0.63 16.86
C GLN A 179 3.21 1.09 16.60
N LYS A 180 2.98 2.41 16.48
CA LYS A 180 1.66 2.95 16.14
C LYS A 180 1.20 2.53 14.74
N VAL A 181 2.10 2.60 13.76
CA VAL A 181 1.83 2.16 12.38
C VAL A 181 1.49 0.67 12.36
N GLU A 182 2.32 -0.15 12.99
CA GLU A 182 2.09 -1.60 13.08
C GLU A 182 0.75 -1.95 13.72
N LYS A 183 0.45 -1.34 14.87
CA LYS A 183 -0.81 -1.54 15.59
C LYS A 183 -2.01 -1.17 14.72
N ALA A 184 -1.98 -0.01 14.07
CA ALA A 184 -3.06 0.42 13.19
C ALA A 184 -3.26 -0.54 12.01
N CYS A 185 -2.17 -1.05 11.42
CA CYS A 185 -2.25 -2.02 10.33
C CYS A 185 -2.87 -3.35 10.80
N LEU A 186 -2.54 -3.81 12.01
CA LEU A 186 -3.14 -5.01 12.60
C LEU A 186 -4.63 -4.81 12.94
N GLU A 187 -5.03 -3.62 13.37
CA GLU A 187 -6.45 -3.28 13.60
C GLU A 187 -7.26 -3.32 12.30
N ILE A 188 -6.71 -2.82 11.19
CA ILE A 188 -7.32 -2.93 9.86
C ILE A 188 -7.42 -4.40 9.44
N ALA A 189 -6.35 -5.18 9.60
CA ALA A 189 -6.32 -6.59 9.25
C ALA A 189 -7.39 -7.40 10.01
N ASN A 190 -7.52 -7.18 11.32
CA ASN A 190 -8.57 -7.80 12.12
C ASN A 190 -9.97 -7.40 11.62
N SER A 191 -10.18 -6.13 11.27
CA SER A 191 -11.46 -5.66 10.73
C SER A 191 -11.85 -6.31 9.40
N ILE A 192 -10.87 -6.66 8.56
CA ILE A 192 -11.10 -7.42 7.32
C ILE A 192 -11.56 -8.86 7.63
N LEU A 193 -11.02 -9.47 8.68
CA LEU A 193 -11.34 -10.84 9.10
C LEU A 193 -12.70 -10.96 9.83
N PHE A 194 -13.15 -9.91 10.53
CA PHE A 194 -14.39 -9.92 11.32
C PHE A 194 -15.67 -9.66 10.53
N LYS A 195 -15.60 -9.15 9.29
CA LYS A 195 -16.79 -8.99 8.42
C LYS A 195 -17.19 -10.36 7.85
N GLN A 196 -17.97 -11.12 8.62
CA GLN A 196 -18.68 -12.34 8.19
C GLN A 196 -20.18 -12.09 8.11
#